data_AF-A0A7C7MF49-F1
#
_entry.id   AF-A0A7C7MF49-F1
#
_cell.length_a   1.000
_cell.length_b   1.000
_cell.length_c   1.000
_cell.angle_alpha   90.00
_cell.angle_beta   90.00
_cell.angle_gamma   90.00
#
_symmetry.space_group_name_H-M   'P 1'
#
loop_
_entity.id
_entity.type
_entity.pdbx_description
1 polymer ?
#
loop_
_entity_poly.entity_id
_entity_poly.type
_entity_poly.pdbx_seq_one_letter_code
_entity_poly.pdbx_strand_id
1 'polypeptide(L)'
;MSRYKEISKLRKKFDIVTNWIHYPIASYLCALISYTTITPNQVTIMAVLSELSAIYFIVTNFESTLVLIVVLLQLGWIFDLMDGLLARYKKMGFYHPENPSNKGYYFDAVSDHILKFMIIGALAYELALNNEIGWLLGLTAIIIHGITQTEHTLREMIHKSGSKSFQSTKSKRTIMDHIALMMNNIYLFYLVFIPINRIDLFLLSYAVAELLLFIKRVVTFWIKEP
;
A
#
# COMPACT_ATOMS: atom_id res chain seq x y z
N MET A 1 -11.43 24.37 9.49
CA MET A 1 -12.35 23.28 9.87
C MET A 1 -13.28 22.78 8.75
N SER A 2 -13.79 23.62 7.82
CA SER A 2 -14.72 23.18 6.74
C SER A 2 -14.10 22.17 5.75
N ARG A 3 -12.95 22.51 5.14
CA ARG A 3 -12.30 21.66 4.13
C ARG A 3 -11.86 20.29 4.65
N TYR A 4 -11.40 20.19 5.90
CA TYR A 4 -11.08 18.90 6.51
C TYR A 4 -12.31 17.97 6.51
N LYS A 5 -13.49 18.48 6.87
CA LYS A 5 -14.73 17.70 6.86
C LYS A 5 -15.12 17.28 5.44
N GLU A 6 -14.94 18.15 4.45
CA GLU A 6 -15.19 17.85 3.03
C GLU A 6 -14.25 16.76 2.50
N ILE A 7 -12.94 16.92 2.70
CA ILE A 7 -11.92 15.94 2.28
C ILE A 7 -12.11 14.61 3.00
N SER A 8 -12.46 14.63 4.27
CA SER A 8 -12.69 13.41 5.05
C SER A 8 -13.86 12.57 4.51
N LYS A 9 -14.83 13.18 3.82
CA LYS A 9 -15.90 12.44 3.13
C LYS A 9 -15.42 11.72 1.87
N LEU A 10 -14.25 12.09 1.33
CA LEU A 10 -13.65 11.51 0.12
C LEU A 10 -12.72 10.33 0.43
N ARG A 11 -12.63 9.90 1.69
CA ARG A 11 -11.84 8.72 2.10
C ARG A 11 -12.46 7.45 1.54
N LYS A 12 -11.63 6.52 1.05
CA LYS A 12 -12.07 5.17 0.68
C LYS A 12 -12.09 4.29 1.95
N LYS A 13 -12.83 3.17 1.91
CA LYS A 13 -12.89 2.23 3.04
C LYS A 13 -11.72 1.23 3.00
N PHE A 14 -10.71 1.44 3.83
CA PHE A 14 -9.55 0.55 3.98
C PHE A 14 -9.62 -0.28 5.28
N ASP A 15 -8.48 -0.77 5.77
CA ASP A 15 -8.36 -1.40 7.08
C ASP A 15 -8.57 -0.40 8.23
N ILE A 16 -8.69 -0.93 9.45
CA ILE A 16 -9.02 -0.15 10.65
C ILE A 16 -7.93 0.87 10.95
N VAL A 17 -6.64 0.49 10.81
CA VAL A 17 -5.50 1.36 11.11
C VAL A 17 -5.45 2.51 10.12
N THR A 18 -5.55 2.21 8.81
CA THR A 18 -5.65 3.26 7.78
C THR A 18 -6.77 4.24 8.09
N ASN A 19 -7.96 3.73 8.41
CA ASN A 19 -9.15 4.55 8.62
C ASN A 19 -9.07 5.45 9.85
N TRP A 20 -8.47 4.95 10.94
CA TRP A 20 -8.50 5.62 12.24
C TRP A 20 -7.24 6.41 12.56
N ILE A 21 -6.10 6.05 11.97
CA ILE A 21 -4.80 6.69 12.24
C ILE A 21 -4.34 7.51 11.03
N HIS A 22 -4.07 6.85 9.91
CA HIS A 22 -3.42 7.50 8.75
C HIS A 22 -4.35 8.45 8.02
N TYR A 23 -5.62 8.09 7.80
CA TYR A 23 -6.55 8.94 7.08
C TYR A 23 -6.85 10.28 7.77
N PRO A 24 -7.03 10.36 9.10
CA PRO A 24 -7.10 11.63 9.81
C PRO A 24 -5.88 12.52 9.55
N ILE A 25 -4.67 11.98 9.63
CA ILE A 25 -3.42 12.71 9.38
C ILE A 25 -3.37 13.16 7.91
N ALA A 26 -3.55 12.23 6.97
CA ALA A 26 -3.56 12.51 5.54
C ALA A 26 -4.63 13.54 5.15
N SER A 27 -5.84 13.46 5.71
CA SER A 27 -6.91 14.43 5.43
C SER A 27 -6.60 15.82 5.99
N TYR A 28 -5.94 15.88 7.16
CA TYR A 28 -5.51 17.14 7.74
C TYR A 28 -4.43 17.81 6.87
N LEU A 29 -3.38 17.06 6.52
CA LEU A 29 -2.31 17.56 5.65
C LEU A 29 -2.83 17.92 4.25
N CYS A 30 -3.71 17.08 3.67
CA CYS A 30 -4.39 17.38 2.41
C CYS A 30 -5.23 18.66 2.52
N ALA A 31 -5.90 18.92 3.65
CA ALA A 31 -6.65 20.16 3.85
C ALA A 31 -5.75 21.39 3.86
N LEU A 32 -4.56 21.31 4.46
CA LEU A 32 -3.56 22.38 4.43
C LEU A 32 -3.06 22.63 3.00
N ILE A 33 -2.65 21.57 2.30
CA ILE A 33 -2.10 21.66 0.95
C ILE A 33 -3.18 22.05 -0.09
N SER A 34 -4.46 21.80 0.19
CA SER A 34 -5.57 22.14 -0.70
C SER A 34 -5.68 23.63 -1.05
N TYR A 35 -5.08 24.51 -0.23
CA TYR A 35 -5.03 25.96 -0.48
C TYR A 35 -3.92 26.37 -1.47
N THR A 36 -2.98 25.46 -1.75
CA THR A 36 -1.82 25.71 -2.61
C THR A 36 -2.05 25.21 -4.03
N THR A 37 -1.11 25.52 -4.94
CA THR A 37 -1.06 25.01 -6.31
C THR A 37 -0.48 23.59 -6.43
N ILE A 38 -0.07 22.97 -5.33
CA ILE A 38 0.48 21.60 -5.32
C ILE A 38 -0.52 20.62 -5.95
N THR A 39 -0.03 19.82 -6.88
CA THR A 39 -0.80 18.83 -7.65
C THR A 39 -0.71 17.43 -7.00
N PRO A 40 -1.68 16.53 -7.27
CA PRO A 40 -1.61 15.15 -6.80
C PRO A 40 -0.32 14.44 -7.19
N ASN A 41 0.10 14.55 -8.46
CA ASN A 41 1.33 13.90 -8.93
C ASN A 41 2.60 14.40 -8.19
N GLN A 42 2.63 15.66 -7.76
CA GLN A 42 3.74 16.16 -6.94
C GLN A 42 3.76 15.49 -5.56
N VAL A 43 2.59 15.22 -4.97
CA VAL A 43 2.48 14.46 -3.72
C VAL A 43 2.91 13.01 -3.93
N THR A 44 2.53 12.37 -5.05
CA THR A 44 3.02 11.04 -5.43
C THR A 44 4.56 11.02 -5.52
N ILE A 45 5.18 12.03 -6.14
CA ILE A 45 6.65 12.15 -6.19
C ILE A 45 7.24 12.26 -4.77
N MET A 46 6.60 13.00 -3.86
CA MET A 46 7.05 13.08 -2.46
C MET A 46 6.94 11.73 -1.75
N ALA A 47 5.89 10.94 -2.01
CA ALA A 47 5.76 9.57 -1.51
C ALA A 47 6.93 8.70 -1.99
N VAL A 48 7.18 8.72 -3.30
CA VAL A 48 8.28 7.98 -3.94
C VAL A 48 9.64 8.37 -3.35
N LEU A 49 9.92 9.66 -3.21
CA LEU A 49 11.19 10.14 -2.65
C LEU A 49 11.36 9.72 -1.19
N SER A 50 10.29 9.72 -0.41
CA SER A 50 10.30 9.26 0.99
C SER A 50 10.68 7.78 1.06
N GLU A 51 10.05 6.93 0.25
CA GLU A 51 10.32 5.50 0.25
C GLU A 51 11.68 5.13 -0.36
N LEU A 52 12.12 5.81 -1.42
CA LEU A 52 13.47 5.65 -1.96
C LEU A 52 14.55 6.05 -0.94
N SER A 53 14.29 7.09 -0.15
CA SER A 53 15.18 7.47 0.95
C SER A 53 15.23 6.38 2.02
N ALA A 54 14.09 5.75 2.34
CA ALA A 54 14.05 4.62 3.26
C ALA A 54 14.88 3.43 2.71
N ILE A 55 14.72 3.10 1.42
CA ILE A 55 15.52 2.05 0.75
C ILE A 55 17.01 2.36 0.84
N TYR A 56 17.42 3.60 0.59
CA TYR A 56 18.82 4.00 0.72
C TYR A 56 19.37 3.73 2.13
N PHE A 57 18.61 4.09 3.16
CA PHE A 57 19.02 3.83 4.55
C PHE A 57 19.02 2.34 4.91
N ILE A 58 18.08 1.56 4.37
CA ILE A 58 18.06 0.11 4.53
C ILE A 58 19.35 -0.52 3.98
N VAL A 59 19.81 -0.10 2.81
CA VAL A 59 20.98 -0.72 2.15
C VAL A 59 22.31 -0.21 2.69
N THR A 60 22.36 0.98 3.30
CA THR A 60 23.63 1.61 3.71
C THR A 60 23.89 1.61 5.21
N ASN A 61 22.87 1.81 6.04
CA ASN A 61 23.03 2.09 7.46
C ASN A 61 21.83 1.59 8.30
N PHE A 62 21.36 0.37 8.04
CA PHE A 62 20.10 -0.16 8.59
C PHE A 62 19.98 -0.01 10.11
N GLU A 63 20.91 -0.63 10.86
CA GLU A 63 20.82 -0.71 12.33
C GLU A 63 20.82 0.66 13.03
N SER A 64 21.55 1.63 12.46
CA SER A 64 21.64 2.98 13.03
C SER A 64 20.46 3.88 12.65
N THR A 65 19.65 3.49 11.66
CA THR A 65 18.60 4.34 11.08
C THR A 65 17.20 3.72 11.12
N LEU A 66 16.98 2.66 11.91
CA LEU A 66 15.70 1.93 12.01
C LEU A 66 14.47 2.85 12.19
N VAL A 67 14.54 3.79 13.12
CA VAL A 67 13.44 4.74 13.39
C VAL A 67 13.21 5.66 12.19
N LEU A 68 14.29 6.16 11.57
CA LEU A 68 14.20 7.04 10.41
C LEU A 68 13.60 6.32 9.21
N ILE A 69 14.02 5.07 8.95
CA ILE A 69 13.46 4.21 7.89
C ILE A 69 11.95 4.09 8.08
N VAL A 70 11.50 3.78 9.30
CA VAL A 70 10.07 3.61 9.60
C VAL A 70 9.32 4.91 9.41
N VAL A 71 9.86 6.04 9.89
CA VAL A 71 9.24 7.36 9.68
C VAL A 71 9.09 7.65 8.19
N LEU A 72 10.11 7.40 7.39
CA LEU A 72 10.08 7.63 5.94
C LEU A 72 9.05 6.73 5.23
N LEU A 73 8.94 5.46 5.62
CA LEU A 73 7.93 4.54 5.08
C LEU A 73 6.51 4.94 5.49
N GLN A 74 6.31 5.40 6.74
CA GLN A 74 5.00 5.90 7.18
C GLN A 74 4.62 7.22 6.50
N LEU A 75 5.60 8.10 6.23
CA LEU A 75 5.38 9.32 5.45
C LEU A 75 5.02 9.01 4.01
N GLY A 76 5.70 8.04 3.37
CA GLY A 76 5.37 7.56 2.03
C GLY A 76 3.90 7.14 1.94
N TRP A 77 3.46 6.31 2.89
CA TRP A 77 2.08 5.87 2.98
C TRP A 77 1.08 7.02 3.22
N ILE A 78 1.41 7.99 4.07
CA ILE A 78 0.55 9.16 4.29
C ILE A 78 0.43 9.97 2.99
N PHE A 79 1.52 10.15 2.25
CA PHE A 79 1.53 10.90 0.98
C PHE A 79 0.74 10.17 -0.13
N ASP A 80 0.85 8.85 -0.23
CA ASP A 80 -0.01 8.02 -1.10
C ASP A 80 -1.51 8.25 -0.79
N LEU A 81 -1.91 8.20 0.48
CA LEU A 81 -3.29 8.50 0.84
C LEU A 81 -3.70 9.95 0.49
N MET A 82 -2.77 10.89 0.62
CA MET A 82 -2.99 12.31 0.34
C MET A 82 -3.18 12.61 -1.14
N ASP A 83 -2.41 11.98 -2.04
CA ASP A 83 -2.50 12.29 -3.46
C ASP A 83 -3.90 11.96 -4.03
N GLY A 84 -4.47 10.82 -3.61
CA GLY A 84 -5.77 10.38 -4.05
C GLY A 84 -6.87 11.25 -3.45
N LEU A 85 -6.72 11.67 -2.19
CA LEU A 85 -7.63 12.64 -1.56
C LEU A 85 -7.59 13.98 -2.29
N LEU A 86 -6.40 14.46 -2.63
CA LEU A 86 -6.20 15.73 -3.32
C LEU A 86 -6.76 15.68 -4.75
N ALA A 87 -6.55 14.58 -5.48
CA ALA A 87 -7.08 14.37 -6.81
C ALA A 87 -8.61 14.38 -6.84
N ARG A 88 -9.25 13.71 -5.87
CA ARG A 88 -10.72 13.72 -5.69
C ARG A 88 -11.24 15.09 -5.30
N TYR A 89 -10.56 15.76 -4.37
CA TYR A 89 -11.00 17.06 -3.86
C TYR A 89 -10.87 18.18 -4.91
N LYS A 90 -9.73 18.26 -5.59
CA LYS A 90 -9.48 19.26 -6.64
C LYS A 90 -10.09 18.89 -7.99
N LYS A 91 -10.69 17.70 -8.13
CA LYS A 91 -11.19 17.15 -9.40
C LYS A 91 -10.12 17.20 -10.50
N MET A 92 -8.94 16.67 -10.21
CA MET A 92 -7.78 16.67 -11.11
C MET A 92 -7.49 15.25 -11.64
N GLY A 93 -6.80 15.18 -12.78
CA GLY A 93 -6.37 13.92 -13.39
C GLY A 93 -7.57 13.07 -13.82
N PHE A 94 -7.65 11.85 -13.29
CA PHE A 94 -8.75 10.92 -13.57
C PHE A 94 -10.12 11.49 -13.18
N TYR A 95 -10.15 12.37 -12.17
CA TYR A 95 -11.39 12.95 -11.63
C TYR A 95 -11.78 14.28 -12.29
N HIS A 96 -11.09 14.71 -13.35
CA HIS A 96 -11.44 15.93 -14.06
C HIS A 96 -12.80 15.77 -14.76
N PRO A 97 -13.74 16.71 -14.61
CA PRO A 97 -15.11 16.56 -15.11
C PRO A 97 -15.19 16.50 -16.64
N GLU A 98 -14.35 17.28 -17.34
CA GLU A 98 -14.44 17.43 -18.80
C GLU A 98 -13.32 16.71 -19.57
N ASN A 99 -12.16 16.48 -18.93
CA ASN A 99 -10.91 16.06 -19.56
C ASN A 99 -10.18 15.06 -18.64
N PRO A 100 -10.79 13.91 -18.34
CA PRO A 100 -10.18 12.92 -17.45
C PRO A 100 -8.88 12.37 -18.07
N SER A 101 -7.87 12.19 -17.22
CA SER A 101 -6.58 11.63 -17.63
C SER A 101 -6.09 10.52 -16.71
N ASN A 102 -5.73 9.39 -17.28
CA ASN A 102 -5.22 8.22 -16.55
C ASN A 102 -3.74 8.33 -16.15
N LYS A 103 -3.02 9.37 -16.60
CA LYS A 103 -1.56 9.49 -16.40
C LYS A 103 -1.15 9.45 -14.93
N GLY A 104 -1.82 10.26 -14.09
CA GLY A 104 -1.53 10.30 -12.66
C GLY A 104 -1.89 8.99 -11.96
N TYR A 105 -3.07 8.43 -12.27
CA TYR A 105 -3.51 7.15 -11.73
C TYR A 105 -2.57 5.99 -12.10
N TYR A 106 -2.06 5.99 -13.34
CA TYR A 106 -1.06 5.02 -13.79
C TYR A 106 0.26 5.19 -13.05
N PHE A 107 0.74 6.44 -12.93
CA PHE A 107 1.99 6.72 -12.25
C PHE A 107 1.97 6.27 -10.78
N ASP A 108 0.93 6.67 -10.05
CA ASP A 108 0.65 6.25 -8.67
C ASP A 108 0.66 4.72 -8.54
N ALA A 109 -0.17 4.04 -9.32
CA ALA A 109 -0.25 2.57 -9.29
C ALA A 109 1.11 1.92 -9.60
N VAL A 110 1.86 2.40 -10.57
CA VAL A 110 3.17 1.81 -10.92
C VAL A 110 4.20 2.04 -9.83
N SER A 111 4.30 3.26 -9.28
CA SER A 111 5.24 3.55 -8.19
C SER A 111 4.98 2.65 -6.98
N ASP A 112 3.71 2.47 -6.63
CA ASP A 112 3.30 1.69 -5.47
C ASP A 112 3.77 0.23 -5.51
N HIS A 113 3.70 -0.39 -6.70
CA HIS A 113 4.12 -1.78 -6.87
C HIS A 113 5.64 -1.90 -6.91
N ILE A 114 6.30 -1.01 -7.66
CA ILE A 114 7.76 -1.01 -7.79
C ILE A 114 8.40 -0.83 -6.41
N LEU A 115 7.94 0.15 -5.63
CA LEU A 115 8.53 0.45 -4.33
C LEU A 115 8.34 -0.68 -3.32
N LYS A 116 7.18 -1.35 -3.30
CA LYS A 116 6.97 -2.55 -2.45
C LYS A 116 7.99 -3.65 -2.76
N PHE A 117 8.21 -3.96 -4.04
CA PHE A 117 9.26 -4.91 -4.44
C PHE A 117 10.66 -4.44 -4.05
N MET A 118 10.97 -3.16 -4.24
CA MET A 118 12.27 -2.61 -3.87
C MET A 118 12.53 -2.65 -2.36
N ILE A 119 11.54 -2.31 -1.52
CA ILE A 119 11.67 -2.34 -0.07
C ILE A 119 11.83 -3.78 0.43
N ILE A 120 11.00 -4.72 -0.03
CA ILE A 120 11.15 -6.14 0.33
C ILE A 120 12.54 -6.65 -0.12
N GLY A 121 12.97 -6.30 -1.32
CA GLY A 121 14.30 -6.65 -1.84
C GLY A 121 15.45 -6.06 -1.03
N ALA A 122 15.35 -4.79 -0.62
CA ALA A 122 16.35 -4.13 0.21
C ALA A 122 16.45 -4.77 1.60
N LEU A 123 15.32 -5.09 2.23
CA LEU A 123 15.28 -5.80 3.51
C LEU A 123 15.82 -7.23 3.39
N ALA A 124 15.49 -7.93 2.30
CA ALA A 124 16.03 -9.26 2.00
C ALA A 124 17.56 -9.23 1.83
N TYR A 125 18.08 -8.22 1.11
CA TYR A 125 19.50 -8.00 0.95
C TYR A 125 20.19 -7.77 2.30
N GLU A 126 19.64 -6.88 3.13
CA GLU A 126 20.18 -6.59 4.47
C GLU A 126 20.19 -7.85 5.36
N LEU A 127 19.13 -8.66 5.32
CA LEU A 127 19.11 -9.91 6.08
C LEU A 127 20.13 -10.93 5.54
N ALA A 128 20.33 -10.98 4.23
CA ALA A 128 21.29 -11.90 3.60
C ALA A 128 22.74 -11.59 3.94
N LEU A 129 23.08 -10.32 4.22
CA LEU A 129 24.42 -9.95 4.70
C LEU A 129 24.71 -10.49 6.10
N ASN A 130 23.68 -10.64 6.93
CA ASN A 130 23.80 -10.99 8.34
C ASN A 130 23.42 -12.45 8.66
N ASN A 131 22.80 -13.17 7.71
CA ASN A 131 22.30 -14.53 7.91
C ASN A 131 22.37 -15.34 6.61
N GLU A 132 23.02 -16.52 6.66
CA GLU A 132 23.16 -17.43 5.51
C GLU A 132 21.82 -17.87 4.90
N ILE A 133 20.77 -17.98 5.72
CA ILE A 133 19.41 -18.35 5.27
C ILE A 133 18.61 -17.10 4.86
N GLY A 134 19.13 -15.91 5.10
CA GLY A 134 18.45 -14.64 4.87
C GLY A 134 18.01 -14.44 3.42
N TRP A 135 18.86 -14.81 2.45
CA TRP A 135 18.51 -14.74 1.03
C TRP A 135 17.36 -15.68 0.67
N LEU A 136 17.27 -16.87 1.28
CA LEU A 136 16.22 -17.83 1.01
C LEU A 136 14.86 -17.32 1.53
N LEU A 137 14.85 -16.72 2.74
CA LEU A 137 13.66 -16.09 3.31
C LEU A 137 13.21 -14.91 2.45
N GLY A 138 14.15 -14.05 2.05
CA GLY A 138 13.89 -12.91 1.18
C GLY A 138 13.31 -13.31 -0.17
N LEU A 139 13.94 -14.28 -0.83
CA LEU A 139 13.47 -14.81 -2.11
C LEU A 139 12.06 -15.42 -1.99
N THR A 140 11.81 -16.18 -0.93
CA THR A 140 10.49 -16.78 -0.66
C THR A 140 9.42 -15.71 -0.49
N ALA A 141 9.70 -14.65 0.27
CA ALA A 141 8.76 -13.54 0.47
C ALA A 141 8.47 -12.79 -0.85
N ILE A 142 9.48 -12.52 -1.67
CA ILE A 142 9.31 -11.86 -2.98
C ILE A 142 8.48 -12.72 -3.92
N ILE A 143 8.74 -14.03 -3.99
CA ILE A 143 7.99 -14.96 -4.85
C ILE A 143 6.52 -14.99 -4.41
N ILE A 144 6.25 -15.16 -3.11
CA ILE A 144 4.87 -15.22 -2.60
C ILE A 144 4.14 -13.90 -2.86
N HIS A 145 4.80 -12.76 -2.64
CA HIS A 145 4.21 -11.45 -2.94
C HIS A 145 3.92 -11.30 -4.44
N GLY A 146 4.84 -11.72 -5.31
CA GLY A 146 4.65 -11.73 -6.76
C GLY A 146 3.47 -12.60 -7.21
N ILE A 147 3.35 -13.82 -6.66
CA ILE A 147 2.21 -14.71 -6.93
C ILE A 147 0.90 -14.07 -6.45
N THR A 148 0.87 -13.53 -5.24
CA THR A 148 -0.33 -12.93 -4.65
C THR A 148 -0.77 -11.69 -5.43
N GLN A 149 0.19 -10.90 -5.91
CA GLN A 149 -0.07 -9.70 -6.70
C GLN A 149 -0.53 -10.02 -8.13
N THR A 150 0.09 -11.01 -8.78
CA THR A 150 -0.33 -11.48 -10.10
C THR A 150 -1.72 -12.10 -10.07
N GLU A 151 -2.04 -12.88 -9.04
CA GLU A 151 -3.40 -13.39 -8.84
C GLU A 151 -4.41 -12.24 -8.69
N HIS A 152 -4.07 -11.22 -7.89
CA HIS A 152 -4.95 -10.07 -7.68
C HIS A 152 -5.24 -9.33 -9.00
N THR A 153 -4.21 -9.06 -9.81
CA THR A 153 -4.37 -8.36 -11.08
C THR A 153 -5.14 -9.19 -12.10
N LEU A 154 -4.84 -10.48 -12.22
CA LEU A 154 -5.57 -11.39 -13.13
C LEU A 154 -7.04 -11.50 -12.75
N ARG A 155 -7.36 -11.67 -11.46
CA ARG A 155 -8.75 -11.74 -10.99
C ARG A 155 -9.50 -10.45 -11.29
N GLU A 156 -8.88 -9.28 -11.10
CA GLU A 156 -9.49 -8.01 -11.48
C GLU A 156 -9.75 -7.90 -12.98
N MET A 157 -8.83 -8.36 -13.82
CA MET A 157 -8.99 -8.36 -15.28
C MET A 157 -10.14 -9.27 -15.71
N ILE A 158 -10.24 -10.48 -15.13
CA ILE A 158 -11.33 -11.43 -15.42
C ILE A 158 -12.69 -10.82 -15.05
N HIS A 159 -12.82 -10.26 -13.84
CA HIS A 159 -14.09 -9.62 -13.43
C HIS A 159 -14.46 -8.39 -14.29
N LYS A 160 -13.48 -7.61 -14.75
CA LYS A 160 -13.73 -6.48 -15.66
C LYS A 160 -14.13 -6.94 -17.06
N SER A 161 -13.57 -8.07 -17.54
CA SER A 161 -13.87 -8.65 -18.86
C SER A 161 -15.21 -9.38 -18.90
N GLY A 162 -15.62 -10.00 -17.80
CA GLY A 162 -16.80 -10.87 -17.72
C GLY A 162 -18.12 -10.14 -17.46
N SER A 163 -18.29 -8.88 -17.89
CA SER A 163 -19.42 -8.04 -17.47
C SER A 163 -20.82 -8.58 -17.87
N LYS A 164 -21.37 -9.52 -17.10
CA LYS A 164 -22.68 -9.33 -16.49
C LYS A 164 -22.42 -8.73 -15.12
N SER A 165 -23.11 -7.65 -14.81
CA SER A 165 -23.03 -6.94 -13.53
C SER A 165 -23.35 -7.88 -12.37
N PHE A 166 -22.36 -8.62 -11.89
CA PHE A 166 -22.42 -9.25 -10.59
C PHE A 166 -22.29 -8.11 -9.58
N GLN A 167 -23.42 -7.47 -9.29
CA GLN A 167 -23.58 -6.66 -8.11
C GLN A 167 -23.29 -7.57 -6.93
N SER A 168 -22.04 -7.54 -6.46
CA SER A 168 -21.73 -8.08 -5.15
C SER A 168 -22.68 -7.40 -4.17
N THR A 169 -23.63 -8.17 -3.65
CA THR A 169 -24.44 -7.76 -2.51
C THR A 169 -23.45 -7.30 -1.45
N LYS A 170 -23.59 -6.05 -0.99
CA LYS A 170 -22.76 -5.48 0.08
C LYS A 170 -23.01 -6.26 1.36
N SER A 171 -22.37 -7.42 1.49
CA SER A 171 -22.32 -8.19 2.72
C SER A 171 -21.63 -7.33 3.78
N LYS A 172 -22.13 -7.37 5.01
CA LYS A 172 -21.43 -6.76 6.14
C LYS A 172 -20.05 -7.42 6.24
N ARG A 173 -18.98 -6.62 6.26
CA ARG A 173 -17.62 -7.13 6.44
C ARG A 173 -17.56 -7.91 7.75
N THR A 174 -17.06 -9.13 7.67
CA THR A 174 -16.86 -9.99 8.83
C THR A 174 -15.55 -9.60 9.54
N ILE A 175 -15.33 -10.09 10.77
CA ILE A 175 -14.06 -9.90 11.49
C ILE A 175 -12.88 -10.42 10.64
N MET A 176 -13.08 -11.55 9.96
CA MET A 176 -12.09 -12.14 9.06
C MET A 176 -11.72 -11.23 7.88
N ASP A 177 -12.64 -10.37 7.43
CA ASP A 177 -12.35 -9.39 6.36
C ASP A 177 -11.53 -8.21 6.88
N HIS A 178 -11.75 -7.78 8.12
CA HIS A 178 -10.92 -6.76 8.76
C HIS A 178 -9.49 -7.26 8.99
N ILE A 179 -9.34 -8.49 9.47
CA ILE A 179 -8.03 -9.14 9.64
C ILE A 179 -7.31 -9.25 8.28
N ALA A 180 -8.00 -9.73 7.24
CA ALA A 180 -7.44 -9.85 5.90
C ALA A 180 -6.96 -8.50 5.34
N LEU A 181 -7.71 -7.41 5.59
CA LEU A 181 -7.31 -6.07 5.15
C LEU A 181 -6.05 -5.57 5.87
N MET A 182 -5.90 -5.87 7.16
CA MET A 182 -4.69 -5.53 7.92
C MET A 182 -3.49 -6.36 7.46
N MET A 183 -3.68 -7.66 7.19
CA MET A 183 -2.64 -8.54 6.66
C MET A 183 -2.10 -8.08 5.31
N ASN A 184 -2.95 -7.49 4.47
CA ASN A 184 -2.55 -6.96 3.17
C ASN A 184 -1.81 -5.62 3.27
N ASN A 185 -1.74 -5.01 4.45
CA ASN A 185 -1.13 -3.70 4.66
C ASN A 185 0.31 -3.84 5.13
N ILE A 186 1.23 -3.89 4.17
CA ILE A 186 2.67 -4.08 4.40
C ILE A 186 3.29 -2.99 5.30
N TYR A 187 2.75 -1.76 5.30
CA TYR A 187 3.27 -0.68 6.14
C TYR A 187 3.10 -0.94 7.64
N LEU A 188 2.14 -1.78 8.03
CA LEU A 188 1.99 -2.24 9.42
C LEU A 188 3.13 -3.18 9.81
N PHE A 189 3.57 -4.03 8.88
CA PHE A 189 4.70 -4.92 9.11
C PHE A 189 6.00 -4.12 9.22
N TYR A 190 6.21 -3.11 8.37
CA TYR A 190 7.35 -2.19 8.50
C TYR A 190 7.37 -1.50 9.87
N LEU A 191 6.22 -0.99 10.31
CA LEU A 191 6.08 -0.30 11.59
C LEU A 191 6.45 -1.16 12.79
N VAL A 192 6.17 -2.46 12.74
CA VAL A 192 6.39 -3.39 13.86
C VAL A 192 7.80 -3.98 13.84
N PHE A 193 8.25 -4.49 12.69
CA PHE A 193 9.42 -5.37 12.63
C PHE A 193 10.74 -4.64 12.37
N ILE A 194 10.72 -3.48 11.69
CA ILE A 194 11.95 -2.71 11.46
C ILE A 194 12.49 -2.11 12.77
N PRO A 195 11.69 -1.44 13.64
CA PRO A 195 12.23 -0.87 14.89
C PRO A 195 12.88 -1.88 15.83
N ILE A 196 12.40 -3.13 15.81
CA ILE A 196 12.91 -4.21 16.66
C ILE A 196 14.06 -4.98 16.00
N ASN A 197 14.52 -4.55 14.83
CA ASN A 197 15.57 -5.21 14.04
C ASN A 197 15.28 -6.70 13.79
N ARG A 198 14.05 -7.05 13.41
CA ARG A 198 13.63 -8.43 13.12
C ARG A 198 13.11 -8.58 11.70
N ILE A 199 14.00 -8.37 10.72
CA ILE A 199 13.69 -8.53 9.29
C ILE A 199 13.30 -9.98 8.97
N ASP A 200 13.89 -10.95 9.66
CA ASP A 200 13.53 -12.37 9.56
C ASP A 200 12.03 -12.61 9.85
N LEU A 201 11.53 -12.04 10.96
CA LEU A 201 10.12 -12.13 11.33
C LEU A 201 9.24 -11.32 10.39
N PHE A 202 9.71 -10.17 9.90
CA PHE A 202 9.02 -9.40 8.87
C PHE A 202 8.76 -10.27 7.62
N LEU A 203 9.82 -10.80 7.02
CA LEU A 203 9.73 -11.56 5.76
C LEU A 203 8.87 -12.82 5.93
N LEU A 204 9.08 -13.56 7.03
CA LEU A 204 8.31 -14.77 7.32
C LEU A 204 6.83 -14.47 7.55
N SER A 205 6.51 -13.53 8.44
CA SER A 205 5.12 -13.24 8.79
C SER A 205 4.37 -12.60 7.62
N TYR A 206 5.03 -11.73 6.84
CA TYR A 206 4.44 -11.13 5.64
C TYR A 206 4.19 -12.18 4.56
N ALA A 207 5.15 -13.07 4.29
CA ALA A 207 4.99 -14.18 3.35
C ALA A 207 3.83 -15.11 3.74
N VAL A 208 3.73 -15.48 5.02
CA VAL A 208 2.60 -16.30 5.52
C VAL A 208 1.28 -15.54 5.36
N ALA A 209 1.26 -14.24 5.66
CA ALA A 209 0.05 -13.43 5.53
C ALA A 209 -0.44 -13.35 4.08
N GLU A 210 0.46 -13.07 3.14
CA GLU A 210 0.17 -13.03 1.70
C GLU A 210 -0.31 -14.40 1.18
N LEU A 211 0.33 -15.49 1.61
CA LEU A 211 -0.11 -16.85 1.23
C LEU A 211 -1.52 -17.16 1.73
N LEU A 212 -1.85 -16.80 2.97
CA LEU A 212 -3.20 -16.97 3.51
C LEU A 212 -4.22 -16.13 2.74
N LEU A 213 -3.87 -14.90 2.34
CA LEU A 213 -4.72 -14.04 1.52
C LEU A 213 -4.93 -14.62 0.13
N PHE A 214 -3.88 -15.13 -0.50
CA PHE A 214 -3.95 -15.83 -1.78
C PHE A 214 -4.90 -17.03 -1.71
N ILE A 215 -4.73 -17.91 -0.72
CA ILE A 215 -5.61 -19.08 -0.54
C ILE A 215 -7.06 -18.63 -0.34
N LYS A 216 -7.31 -17.67 0.56
CA LYS A 216 -8.66 -17.12 0.79
C LYS A 216 -9.29 -16.60 -0.50
N ARG A 217 -8.52 -15.85 -1.30
CA ARG A 217 -8.97 -15.25 -2.57
C ARG A 217 -9.33 -16.31 -3.60
N VAL A 218 -8.45 -17.29 -3.83
CA VAL A 218 -8.66 -18.39 -4.77
C VAL A 218 -9.90 -19.21 -4.36
N VAL A 219 -9.99 -19.62 -3.09
CA VAL A 219 -11.15 -20.37 -2.59
C VAL A 219 -12.44 -19.57 -2.75
N THR A 220 -12.43 -18.28 -2.44
CA THR A 220 -13.60 -17.41 -2.59
C THR A 220 -14.03 -17.25 -4.04
N PHE A 221 -13.07 -17.15 -4.97
CA PHE A 221 -13.33 -17.08 -6.40
C PHE A 221 -14.01 -18.37 -6.87
N TRP A 222 -13.44 -19.54 -6.59
CA TRP A 222 -14.02 -20.83 -6.98
C TRP A 222 -15.41 -21.12 -6.39
N ILE A 223 -15.69 -20.67 -5.17
CA ILE A 223 -17.02 -20.86 -4.54
C ILE A 223 -18.09 -19.93 -5.16
N LYS A 224 -17.70 -18.73 -5.59
CA LYS A 224 -18.63 -17.70 -6.05
C LYS A 224 -18.78 -17.62 -7.57
N GLU A 225 -17.82 -18.16 -8.31
CA GLU A 225 -17.91 -18.25 -9.76
C GLU A 225 -19.00 -19.29 -10.11
N PRO A 226 -19.97 -18.93 -10.98
CA PRO A 226 -21.10 -19.80 -11.33
C PRO A 226 -20.72 -21.02 -12.16
#